data_AF-A0A2S8BCY3-F1
#
_entry.id   AF-A0A2S8BCY3-F1
#
_cell.length_a   1.000
_cell.length_b   1.000
_cell.length_c   1.000
_cell.angle_alpha   90.00
_cell.angle_beta   90.00
_cell.angle_gamma   90.00
#
_symmetry.space_group_name_H-M   'P 1'
#
loop_
_entity.id
_entity.type
_entity.pdbx_description
1 polymer ?
#
loop_
_entity_poly.entity_id
_entity_poly.type
_entity_poly.pdbx_seq_one_letter_code
_entity_poly.pdbx_strand_id
1 'polypeptide(L)'
;MLCRWQGQVPSDPNAYVDVRCSGNIPGIPDDNDPGCAHLGATGIHGPYVFTRGIGDCPPFPGWIAVLEVGQSVSDNNISCVVGAGNLTACIDPVHNRGFVLQPSGSWVF
;
A
#
# COMPACT_ATOMS: atom_id res chain seq x y z
N MET A 1 8.63 0.98 4.35
CA MET A 1 7.70 0.16 3.55
C MET A 1 7.76 0.60 2.10
N LEU A 2 7.37 -0.25 1.16
CA LEU A 2 7.27 0.11 -0.26
C LEU A 2 5.84 -0.12 -0.73
N CYS A 3 5.25 0.88 -1.38
CA CYS A 3 3.97 0.77 -2.06
C CYS A 3 4.17 0.90 -3.57
N ARG A 4 3.46 0.07 -4.33
CA ARG A 4 3.53 0.05 -5.80
C ARG A 4 2.15 -0.17 -6.40
N TRP A 5 1.98 0.29 -7.63
CA TRP A 5 0.80 0.05 -8.43
C TRP A 5 0.93 -1.39 -8.95
N GLN A 6 -0.13 -2.19 -8.78
CA GLN A 6 -0.19 -3.58 -9.23
C GLN A 6 -1.32 -3.72 -10.26
N GLY A 7 -1.06 -4.51 -11.30
CA GLY A 7 -2.03 -4.74 -12.37
C GLY A 7 -1.90 -3.78 -13.55
N GLN A 8 -0.86 -2.94 -13.60
CA GLN A 8 -0.55 -2.14 -14.79
C GLN A 8 -0.33 -3.05 -15.99
N VAL A 9 -1.24 -2.98 -16.97
CA VAL A 9 -1.11 -3.69 -18.24
C VAL A 9 -0.50 -2.71 -19.26
N PRO A 10 0.71 -2.93 -19.79
CA PRO A 10 1.38 -1.97 -20.67
C PRO A 10 0.59 -1.60 -21.94
N SER A 11 -0.32 -2.47 -22.37
CA SER A 11 -1.15 -2.27 -23.56
C SER A 11 -2.46 -1.51 -23.30
N ASP A 12 -2.86 -1.33 -22.05
CA ASP A 12 -4.08 -0.61 -21.69
C ASP A 12 -3.80 0.36 -20.53
N PRO A 13 -3.52 1.64 -20.83
CA PRO A 13 -3.31 2.65 -19.80
C PRO A 13 -4.58 2.99 -19.00
N ASN A 14 -5.75 2.47 -19.41
CA ASN A 14 -6.99 2.55 -18.66
C ASN A 14 -7.27 1.27 -17.86
N ALA A 15 -6.38 0.28 -17.91
CA ALA A 15 -6.49 -0.91 -17.06
C ALA A 15 -6.49 -0.44 -15.61
N TYR A 16 -7.55 -0.82 -14.91
CA TYR A 16 -7.71 -0.44 -13.53
C TYR A 16 -6.71 -1.21 -12.66
N VAL A 17 -6.08 -0.53 -11.70
CA VAL A 17 -4.97 -1.06 -10.87
C VAL A 17 -5.30 -0.95 -9.38
N ASP A 18 -4.59 -1.69 -8.54
CA ASP A 18 -4.61 -1.49 -7.08
C ASP A 18 -3.23 -1.03 -6.57
N VAL A 19 -3.18 -0.55 -5.32
CA VAL A 19 -1.93 -0.21 -4.65
C VAL A 19 -1.55 -1.31 -3.68
N ARG A 20 -0.42 -1.96 -3.92
CA ARG A 20 0.13 -2.99 -3.05
C ARG A 20 1.31 -2.47 -2.26
N CYS A 21 1.23 -2.56 -0.94
CA CYS A 21 2.32 -2.23 -0.04
C CYS A 21 2.92 -3.51 0.58
N SER A 22 4.23 -3.49 0.81
CA SER A 22 4.94 -4.53 1.53
C SER A 22 6.00 -3.93 2.47
N GLY A 23 6.29 -4.66 3.55
CA GLY A 23 7.34 -4.27 4.51
C GLY A 23 6.88 -4.28 5.94
N ASN A 24 7.57 -3.50 6.76
CA ASN A 24 7.09 -3.11 8.07
C ASN A 24 5.96 -2.09 7.90
N ILE A 25 4.71 -2.59 7.83
CA ILE A 25 3.51 -1.76 7.74
C ILE A 25 3.13 -1.37 9.17
N PRO A 26 3.10 -0.07 9.51
CA PRO A 26 2.82 0.37 10.87
C PRO A 26 1.40 -0.04 11.27
N GLY A 27 1.15 -0.23 12.58
CA GLY A 27 -0.19 -0.48 13.10
C GLY A 27 -0.80 -1.85 12.76
N ILE A 28 -0.03 -2.77 12.16
CA ILE A 28 -0.39 -4.18 12.04
C ILE A 28 0.33 -4.96 13.16
N PRO A 29 -0.36 -5.79 13.95
CA PRO A 29 0.28 -6.61 14.98
C PRO A 29 1.37 -7.53 14.38
N ASP A 30 2.52 -7.61 15.05
CA ASP A 30 3.46 -8.71 14.86
C ASP A 30 2.92 -9.91 15.66
N ASP A 31 2.07 -10.74 15.04
CA ASP A 31 1.49 -11.94 15.67
C ASP A 31 2.52 -13.09 15.84
N ASN A 32 3.80 -12.77 16.12
CA ASN A 32 4.95 -13.68 16.18
C ASN A 32 5.24 -14.48 14.89
N ASP A 33 4.59 -14.17 13.78
CA ASP A 33 4.89 -14.72 12.48
C ASP A 33 5.95 -13.82 11.78
N PRO A 34 7.17 -14.30 11.48
CA PRO A 34 8.24 -13.48 10.90
C PRO A 34 7.96 -13.02 9.46
N GLY A 35 6.81 -13.40 8.92
CA GLY A 35 6.35 -13.04 7.59
C GLY A 35 6.27 -11.56 7.27
N CYS A 36 6.63 -11.19 6.04
CA CYS A 36 6.45 -9.83 5.56
C CYS A 36 4.97 -9.42 5.54
N ALA A 37 4.65 -8.26 6.12
CA ALA A 37 3.32 -7.70 6.04
C ALA A 37 3.06 -7.15 4.64
N HIS A 38 1.86 -7.44 4.13
CA HIS A 38 1.37 -7.02 2.84
C HIS A 38 0.00 -6.39 2.98
N LEU A 39 -0.22 -5.35 2.17
CA LEU A 39 -1.51 -4.71 1.98
C LEU A 39 -1.77 -4.68 0.48
N GLY A 40 -2.95 -5.10 0.05
CA GLY A 40 -3.36 -5.04 -1.34
C GLY A 40 -4.83 -5.40 -1.50
N ALA A 41 -5.39 -5.20 -2.68
CA ALA A 41 -6.78 -5.55 -2.94
C ALA A 41 -6.94 -7.07 -3.15
N THR A 42 -8.06 -7.65 -2.70
CA THR A 42 -8.42 -9.04 -3.05
C THR A 42 -8.88 -9.12 -4.50
N GLY A 43 -7.91 -9.16 -5.41
CA GLY A 43 -8.14 -8.92 -6.83
C GLY A 43 -8.33 -7.43 -7.13
N ILE A 44 -8.18 -7.07 -8.40
CA ILE A 44 -8.11 -5.67 -8.85
C ILE A 44 -9.29 -4.82 -8.37
N HIS A 45 -10.49 -5.39 -8.21
CA HIS A 45 -11.71 -4.69 -7.79
C HIS A 45 -12.19 -5.01 -6.35
N GLY A 46 -11.49 -5.86 -5.59
CA GLY A 46 -11.93 -6.30 -4.25
C GLY A 46 -11.50 -5.38 -3.10
N PRO A 47 -11.98 -5.56 -1.86
CA PRO A 47 -11.53 -4.74 -0.73
C PRO A 47 -10.01 -4.84 -0.51
N TYR A 48 -9.43 -3.79 0.05
CA TYR A 48 -8.08 -3.86 0.60
C TYR A 48 -8.05 -4.78 1.80
N VAL A 49 -7.02 -5.60 1.91
CA VAL A 49 -6.81 -6.51 3.03
C VAL A 49 -5.36 -6.47 3.50
N PHE A 50 -5.19 -6.65 4.80
CA PHE A 50 -3.90 -6.94 5.38
C PHE A 50 -3.65 -8.44 5.35
N THR A 51 -2.48 -8.84 4.89
CA THR A 51 -2.04 -10.23 4.85
C THR A 51 -0.60 -10.31 5.34
N ARG A 52 -0.20 -11.45 5.88
CA ARG A 52 1.19 -11.72 6.25
C ARG A 52 1.64 -12.95 5.46
N GLY A 53 2.71 -12.79 4.68
CA GLY A 53 3.29 -13.87 3.88
C GLY A 53 4.20 -14.77 4.71
N ILE A 54 4.81 -15.80 4.12
CA ILE A 54 5.88 -16.57 4.76
C ILE A 54 7.23 -16.01 4.29
N GLY A 55 8.13 -15.70 5.22
CA GLY A 55 9.51 -15.28 4.94
C GLY A 55 9.78 -13.78 5.07
N ASP A 56 11.07 -13.42 5.00
CA ASP A 56 11.57 -12.07 5.23
C ASP A 56 11.11 -11.06 4.16
N CYS A 57 10.93 -9.80 4.55
CA CYS A 57 10.71 -8.73 3.60
C CYS A 57 11.98 -8.52 2.75
N PRO A 58 11.89 -8.58 1.41
CA PRO A 58 13.05 -8.30 0.56
C PRO A 58 13.53 -6.85 0.77
N PRO A 59 14.84 -6.59 0.66
CA PRO A 59 15.36 -5.24 0.78
C PRO A 59 14.72 -4.34 -0.27
N PHE A 60 14.24 -3.19 0.18
CA PHE A 60 13.69 -2.19 -0.74
C PHE A 60 14.83 -1.55 -1.54
N PRO A 61 14.72 -1.44 -2.87
CA PRO A 61 15.78 -0.85 -3.67
C PRO A 61 15.98 0.62 -3.30
N GLY A 62 17.19 1.00 -2.90
CA GLY A 62 17.51 2.37 -2.47
C GLY A 62 17.48 3.44 -3.57
N TRP A 63 17.24 3.04 -4.83
CA TRP A 63 17.06 3.97 -5.95
C TRP A 63 15.61 4.43 -6.12
N ILE A 64 14.66 3.88 -5.38
CA ILE A 64 13.26 4.28 -5.42
C ILE A 64 13.11 5.62 -4.70
N ALA A 65 12.48 6.59 -5.35
CA ALA A 65 12.16 7.88 -4.74
C ALA A 65 11.23 7.68 -3.54
N VAL A 66 11.65 8.23 -2.39
CA VAL A 66 10.85 8.21 -1.16
C VAL A 66 9.94 9.43 -1.15
N LEU A 67 8.66 9.23 -0.83
CA LEU A 67 7.76 10.34 -0.55
C LEU A 67 8.02 10.85 0.87
N GLU A 68 8.35 12.13 0.97
CA GLU A 68 8.49 12.88 2.21
C GLU A 68 7.12 13.28 2.78
N VAL A 69 7.12 13.66 4.06
CA VAL A 69 5.92 14.18 4.74
C VAL A 69 5.33 15.36 3.98
N GLY A 70 4.01 15.31 3.73
CA GLY A 70 3.27 16.32 2.98
C GLY A 70 3.27 16.08 1.47
N GLN A 71 4.02 15.08 0.97
CA GLN A 71 3.99 14.73 -0.44
C GLN A 71 2.88 13.71 -0.74
N SER A 72 2.34 13.82 -1.95
CA SER A 72 1.37 12.88 -2.50
C SER A 72 1.74 12.49 -3.92
N VAL A 73 1.40 11.27 -4.30
CA VAL A 73 1.44 10.77 -5.68
C VAL A 73 0.04 10.34 -6.08
N SER A 74 -0.34 10.60 -7.33
CA SER A 74 -1.62 10.17 -7.86
C SER A 74 -1.42 9.57 -9.24
N ASP A 75 -1.94 8.38 -9.44
CA ASP A 75 -1.91 7.69 -10.72
C ASP A 75 -3.05 6.66 -10.78
N ASN A 76 -3.59 6.42 -11.99
CA ASN A 76 -4.70 5.48 -12.24
C ASN A 76 -5.92 5.65 -11.31
N ASN A 77 -6.31 6.90 -11.05
CA ASN A 77 -7.40 7.27 -10.13
C ASN A 77 -7.17 6.90 -8.66
N ILE A 78 -5.96 6.48 -8.27
CA ILE A 78 -5.59 6.25 -6.88
C ILE A 78 -4.63 7.36 -6.43
N SER A 79 -4.92 7.96 -5.28
CA SER A 79 -4.08 9.00 -4.68
C SER A 79 -3.53 8.50 -3.36
N CYS A 80 -2.21 8.58 -3.21
CA CYS A 80 -1.49 8.22 -2.00
C CYS A 80 -0.76 9.43 -1.42
N VAL A 81 -0.79 9.60 -0.10
CA VAL A 81 -0.15 10.71 0.61
C VAL A 81 0.62 10.20 1.82
N VAL A 82 1.76 10.84 2.10
CA VAL A 82 2.53 10.62 3.34
C VAL A 82 2.29 11.79 4.28
N GLY A 83 1.74 11.49 5.46
CA GLY A 83 1.51 12.44 6.54
C GLY A 83 2.61 12.38 7.60
N ALA A 84 2.58 13.34 8.53
CA ALA A 84 3.48 13.33 9.68
C ALA A 84 3.23 12.09 10.56
N GLY A 85 4.27 11.63 11.27
CA GLY A 85 4.16 10.51 12.22
C GLY A 85 4.04 9.13 11.57
N ASN A 86 4.71 8.91 10.43
CA ASN A 86 4.64 7.67 9.65
C ASN A 86 3.21 7.31 9.20
N LEU A 87 2.41 8.34 8.91
CA LEU A 87 1.08 8.16 8.34
C LEU A 87 1.20 8.01 6.82
N THR A 88 0.51 7.03 6.24
CA THR A 88 0.33 6.93 4.80
C THR A 88 -1.11 6.56 4.51
N ALA A 89 -1.76 7.31 3.64
CA ALA A 89 -3.14 7.02 3.24
C ALA A 89 -3.22 6.92 1.72
N CYS A 90 -3.95 5.93 1.23
CA CYS A 90 -4.29 5.84 -0.19
C CYS A 90 -5.79 5.73 -0.35
N ILE A 91 -6.33 6.47 -1.32
CA ILE A 91 -7.75 6.50 -1.65
C ILE A 91 -7.96 6.08 -3.10
N ASP A 92 -8.91 5.18 -3.29
CA ASP A 92 -9.42 4.77 -4.58
C ASP A 92 -10.90 5.19 -4.69
N PRO A 93 -11.18 6.40 -5.20
CA PRO A 93 -12.53 6.90 -5.42
C PRO A 93 -13.35 6.06 -6.42
N VAL A 94 -12.73 5.23 -7.27
CA VAL A 94 -13.48 4.44 -8.26
C VAL A 94 -14.28 3.32 -7.58
N HIS A 95 -13.68 2.64 -6.60
CA HIS A 95 -14.36 1.59 -5.83
C HIS A 95 -14.78 2.06 -4.42
N ASN A 96 -14.62 3.35 -4.11
CA ASN A 96 -14.86 3.92 -2.77
C ASN A 96 -14.17 3.13 -1.65
N ARG A 97 -12.92 2.74 -1.90
CA ARG A 97 -12.10 1.97 -0.97
C ARG A 97 -10.78 2.67 -0.71
N GLY A 98 -10.08 2.26 0.32
CA GLY A 98 -8.78 2.81 0.63
C GLY A 98 -8.20 2.21 1.90
N PHE A 99 -7.11 2.81 2.32
CA PHE A 99 -6.45 2.40 3.54
C PHE A 99 -5.72 3.57 4.19
N VAL A 100 -5.52 3.45 5.49
CA VAL A 100 -4.65 4.33 6.26
C VAL A 100 -3.71 3.47 7.08
N LEU A 101 -2.43 3.79 6.95
CA LEU A 101 -1.32 3.15 7.64
C LEU A 101 -0.77 4.14 8.65
N GLN A 102 -0.81 3.80 9.93
CA GLN A 102 -0.25 4.64 10.98
C GLN A 102 0.12 3.82 12.22
N PRO A 103 1.11 4.25 13.03
CA PRO A 103 1.55 3.49 14.20
C PRO A 103 0.45 3.23 15.25
N SER A 104 -0.51 4.13 15.39
CA SER A 104 -1.63 4.02 16.35
C SER A 104 -2.72 3.02 15.94
N GLY A 105 -2.60 2.42 14.76
CA GLY A 105 -3.56 1.45 14.24
C GLY A 105 -3.91 1.73 12.79
N SER A 106 -3.71 0.73 11.95
CA SER A 106 -3.97 0.79 10.52
C SER A 106 -5.30 0.15 10.17
N TRP A 107 -5.97 0.67 9.14
CA TRP A 107 -7.27 0.15 8.71
C TRP A 107 -7.45 0.27 7.19
N VAL A 108 -8.44 -0.46 6.71
CA VAL A 108 -8.94 -0.46 5.34
C VAL A 108 -10.42 -0.06 5.36
N PHE A 109 -10.92 0.49 4.27
CA PHE A 109 -12.34 0.78 4.06
C PHE A 109 -12.73 0.56 2.60
#